data_AF-A0A1Y2TH41-F1
#
_entry.id   AF-A0A1Y2TH41-F1
#
_cell.length_a   1.000
_cell.length_b   1.000
_cell.length_c   1.000
_cell.angle_alpha   90.00
_cell.angle_beta   90.00
_cell.angle_gamma   90.00
#
_symmetry.space_group_name_H-M   'P 1'
#
loop_
_entity.id
_entity.type
_entity.pdbx_description
1 polymer ?
#
loop_
_entity_poly.entity_id
_entity_poly.type
_entity_poly.pdbx_seq_one_letter_code
_entity_poly.pdbx_strand_id
1 'polypeptide(L)'
;HHFRTLCLHPILHTLRLRRARSSLPPLLTSPSRPTLAELIARHIFLTHTTQISRRLARNLVAIRLSRRLPLRPSAESLVQRGVLPPEVVEGSVAPGLVAKKRAVEKEKLKDGLRRWVGAVWRGEVRERSEGVRRWEEHAGVGRVWRLRRFWERVGRDGPEAQGAR
;
A
#
# COMPACT_ATOMS: atom_id res chain seq x y z
N HIS A 1 23.43 -10.46 -58.20
CA HIS A 1 24.53 -9.48 -57.97
C HIS A 1 24.31 -8.07 -58.55
N HIS A 2 23.30 -7.84 -59.41
CA HIS A 2 23.05 -6.57 -60.11
C HIS A 2 22.95 -5.32 -59.21
N PHE A 3 22.18 -5.35 -58.11
CA PHE A 3 22.07 -4.21 -57.19
C PHE A 3 23.39 -3.85 -56.51
N ARG A 4 24.26 -4.83 -56.25
CA ARG A 4 25.60 -4.58 -55.71
C ARG A 4 26.49 -3.89 -56.74
N THR A 5 26.42 -4.31 -58.01
CA THR A 5 27.12 -3.68 -59.14
C THR A 5 26.65 -2.24 -59.35
N LEU A 6 25.34 -1.98 -59.32
CA LEU A 6 24.79 -0.62 -59.39
C LEU A 6 25.20 0.25 -58.19
N CYS A 7 25.25 -0.33 -56.99
CA CYS A 7 25.69 0.40 -55.80
C CYS A 7 27.18 0.80 -55.83
N LEU A 8 28.00 0.03 -56.55
CA LEU A 8 29.42 0.30 -56.75
C LEU A 8 29.73 1.02 -58.07
N HIS A 9 28.70 1.35 -58.86
CA HIS A 9 28.87 2.05 -60.13
C HIS A 9 29.48 3.43 -59.88
N PRO A 10 30.58 3.82 -60.56
CA PRO A 10 31.36 5.01 -60.21
C PRO A 10 30.54 6.30 -60.28
N ILE A 11 29.63 6.41 -61.26
CA ILE A 11 28.76 7.59 -61.42
C ILE A 11 27.73 7.68 -60.27
N LEU A 12 27.11 6.56 -59.88
CA LEU A 12 26.14 6.56 -58.79
C LEU A 12 26.83 6.78 -57.43
N HIS A 13 28.03 6.21 -57.27
CA HIS A 13 28.85 6.40 -56.09
C HIS A 13 29.23 7.88 -55.90
N THR A 14 29.71 8.55 -56.95
CA THR A 14 30.08 9.99 -56.90
C THR A 14 28.88 10.89 -56.59
N LEU A 15 27.72 10.63 -57.18
CA LEU A 15 26.49 11.38 -56.89
C LEU A 15 26.01 11.18 -55.45
N ARG A 16 26.07 9.94 -54.93
CA ARG A 16 25.74 9.64 -53.53
C ARG A 16 26.70 10.32 -52.56
N LEU A 17 28.00 10.32 -52.87
CA LEU A 17 29.00 11.01 -52.06
C LEU A 17 28.76 12.53 -52.03
N ARG A 18 28.47 13.14 -53.19
CA ARG A 18 28.10 14.57 -53.27
C ARG A 18 26.87 14.88 -52.44
N ARG A 19 25.82 14.07 -52.55
CA ARG A 19 24.58 14.23 -51.76
C ARG A 19 24.83 14.08 -50.27
N ALA A 20 25.60 13.07 -49.86
CA ALA A 20 25.96 12.88 -48.45
C ALA A 20 26.78 14.06 -47.93
N ARG A 21 27.76 14.56 -48.70
CA ARG A 21 28.55 15.75 -48.35
C ARG A 21 27.70 16.99 -48.18
N SER A 22 26.66 17.18 -48.98
CA SER A 22 25.75 18.32 -48.83
C SER A 22 24.74 18.15 -47.69
N SER A 23 24.23 16.93 -47.45
CA SER A 23 23.14 16.70 -46.48
C SER A 23 23.59 16.44 -45.05
N LEU A 24 24.80 15.87 -44.87
CA LEU A 24 25.25 15.38 -43.57
C LEU A 24 25.70 16.49 -42.59
N PRO A 25 26.44 17.54 -43.00
CA PRO A 25 26.86 18.61 -42.09
C PRO A 25 25.72 19.28 -41.29
N PRO A 26 24.60 19.71 -41.90
CA PRO A 26 23.52 20.34 -41.11
C PRO A 26 22.84 19.36 -40.14
N LEU A 27 22.82 18.07 -40.44
CA LEU A 27 22.26 17.05 -39.54
C LEU A 27 23.18 16.77 -38.34
N LEU A 28 24.50 16.83 -38.52
CA LEU A 28 25.45 16.64 -37.41
C LEU A 28 25.51 17.83 -36.46
N THR A 29 25.28 19.04 -36.97
CA THR A 29 25.32 20.31 -36.23
C THR A 29 23.93 20.76 -35.74
N SER A 30 22.86 20.02 -36.08
CA SER A 30 21.50 20.38 -35.68
C SER A 30 21.34 20.40 -34.15
N PRO A 31 20.69 21.42 -33.56
CA PRO A 31 20.42 21.48 -32.13
C PRO A 31 19.43 20.40 -31.65
N SER A 32 18.72 19.74 -32.58
CA SER A 32 17.86 18.59 -32.28
C SER A 32 18.66 17.31 -31.98
N ARG A 33 19.97 17.29 -32.29
CA ARG A 33 20.83 16.14 -32.05
C ARG A 33 21.22 16.09 -30.57
N PRO A 34 20.90 15.00 -29.86
CA PRO A 34 21.27 14.86 -28.46
C PRO A 34 22.79 14.82 -28.29
N THR A 35 23.27 15.44 -27.22
CA THR A 35 24.69 15.39 -26.86
C THR A 35 25.11 13.99 -26.40
N LEU A 36 26.42 13.70 -26.40
CA LEU A 36 26.93 12.41 -25.89
C LEU A 36 26.55 12.21 -24.41
N ALA A 37 26.60 13.28 -23.61
CA ALA A 37 26.20 13.26 -22.21
C ALA A 37 24.72 12.87 -22.04
N GLU A 38 23.83 13.43 -22.87
CA GLU A 38 22.42 13.03 -22.89
C GLU A 38 22.23 11.57 -23.30
N LEU A 39 22.97 11.08 -24.30
CA LEU A 39 22.89 9.68 -24.71
C LEU A 39 23.37 8.73 -23.60
N ILE A 40 24.39 9.11 -22.84
CA ILE A 40 24.86 8.37 -21.66
C ILE A 40 23.79 8.40 -20.55
N ALA A 41 23.22 9.58 -20.26
CA ALA A 41 22.18 9.76 -19.25
C ALA A 41 20.91 8.97 -19.58
N ARG A 42 20.53 8.88 -20.86
CA ARG A 42 19.41 8.06 -21.36
C ARG A 42 19.75 6.57 -21.48
N HIS A 43 20.96 6.16 -21.09
CA HIS A 43 21.46 4.79 -21.22
C HIS A 43 21.42 4.21 -22.65
N ILE A 44 21.49 5.09 -23.66
CA ILE A 44 21.57 4.72 -25.08
C ILE A 44 23.03 4.44 -25.45
N PHE A 45 23.93 5.36 -25.09
CA PHE A 45 25.36 5.15 -25.25
C PHE A 45 25.94 4.54 -23.97
N LEU A 46 26.56 3.37 -24.10
CA LEU A 46 27.14 2.66 -22.97
C LEU A 46 28.66 2.69 -23.10
N THR A 47 29.32 3.36 -22.16
CA THR A 47 30.78 3.30 -22.02
C THR A 47 31.20 1.87 -21.64
N HIS A 48 32.45 1.52 -21.93
CA HIS A 48 33.02 0.22 -21.55
C HIS A 48 32.85 -0.08 -20.05
N THR A 49 33.05 0.92 -19.19
CA THR A 49 32.85 0.80 -17.74
C THR A 49 31.39 0.51 -17.37
N THR A 50 30.42 1.16 -18.01
CA THR A 50 28.98 0.87 -17.78
C THR A 50 28.59 -0.54 -18.25
N GLN A 51 29.20 -1.03 -19.33
CA GLN A 51 28.95 -2.39 -19.80
C GLN A 51 29.48 -3.43 -18.80
N ILE A 52 30.70 -3.24 -18.30
CA ILE A 52 31.30 -4.09 -17.27
C ILE A 52 30.48 -4.03 -15.97
N SER A 53 30.11 -2.83 -15.50
CA SER A 53 29.35 -2.68 -14.26
C SER A 53 27.98 -3.36 -14.36
N ARG A 54 27.29 -3.28 -15.50
CA ARG A 54 26.03 -4.01 -15.75
C ARG A 54 26.22 -5.52 -15.71
N ARG A 55 27.30 -6.04 -16.29
CA ARG A 55 27.61 -7.48 -16.25
C ARG A 55 27.87 -7.95 -14.82
N LEU A 56 28.67 -7.20 -14.06
CA LEU A 56 28.92 -7.48 -12.65
C LEU A 56 27.63 -7.42 -11.84
N ALA A 57 26.82 -6.38 -12.00
CA ALA A 57 25.54 -6.23 -11.30
C ALA A 57 24.61 -7.42 -11.56
N ARG A 58 24.49 -7.87 -12.81
CA ARG A 58 23.70 -9.07 -13.17
C ARG A 58 24.23 -10.32 -12.49
N ASN A 59 25.55 -10.53 -12.50
CA ASN A 59 26.17 -11.68 -11.84
C ASN A 59 25.92 -11.65 -10.32
N LEU A 60 26.03 -10.48 -9.68
CA LEU A 60 25.73 -10.32 -8.26
C LEU A 60 24.26 -10.61 -7.94
N VAL A 61 23.32 -10.14 -8.78
CA VAL A 61 21.89 -10.47 -8.65
C VAL A 61 21.66 -11.98 -8.84
N ALA A 62 22.30 -12.60 -9.83
CA ALA A 62 22.20 -14.04 -10.07
C ALA A 62 22.71 -14.85 -8.87
N ILE A 63 23.86 -14.48 -8.29
CA ILE A 63 24.40 -15.11 -7.07
C ILE A 63 23.45 -14.92 -5.88
N ARG A 64 22.84 -13.73 -5.74
CA ARG A 64 21.86 -13.49 -4.67
C ARG A 64 20.63 -14.37 -4.84
N LEU A 65 20.10 -14.48 -6.06
CA LEU A 65 18.94 -15.31 -6.36
C LEU A 65 19.23 -16.80 -6.18
N SER A 66 20.38 -17.30 -6.64
CA SER A 66 20.75 -18.72 -6.48
C SER A 66 20.84 -19.12 -5.00
N ARG A 67 21.24 -18.20 -4.12
CA ARG A 67 21.25 -18.43 -2.66
C ARG A 67 19.87 -18.31 -2.01
N ARG A 68 19.00 -17.42 -2.50
CA ARG A 68 17.70 -17.11 -1.86
C ARG A 68 16.56 -18.01 -2.33
N LEU A 69 16.56 -18.43 -3.59
CA LEU A 69 15.48 -19.25 -4.14
C LEU A 69 15.32 -20.62 -3.46
N PRO A 70 16.40 -21.35 -3.08
CA PRO A 70 16.26 -22.59 -2.33
C PRO A 70 15.70 -22.39 -0.92
N LEU A 71 15.94 -21.23 -0.31
CA LEU A 71 15.42 -20.85 1.00
C LEU A 71 13.99 -20.28 0.94
N ARG A 72 13.34 -20.35 -0.22
CA ARG A 72 11.99 -19.81 -0.41
C ARG A 72 11.00 -20.62 0.46
N PRO A 73 10.25 -19.95 1.36
CA PRO A 73 9.23 -20.64 2.16
C PRO A 73 8.09 -21.15 1.27
N SER A 74 7.46 -22.25 1.68
CA SER A 74 6.27 -22.78 1.02
C SER A 74 5.08 -21.81 1.15
N ALA A 75 4.13 -21.92 0.22
CA ALA A 75 2.92 -21.11 0.27
C ALA A 75 2.11 -21.36 1.56
N GLU A 76 2.04 -22.62 2.00
CA GLU A 76 1.40 -23.01 3.26
C GLU A 76 2.07 -22.35 4.48
N SER A 77 3.41 -22.29 4.50
CA SER A 77 4.13 -21.59 5.58
C SER A 77 3.79 -20.10 5.62
N LEU A 78 3.55 -19.48 4.46
CA LEU A 78 3.12 -18.06 4.39
C LEU A 78 1.69 -17.87 4.89
N VAL A 79 0.80 -18.85 4.67
CA VAL A 79 -0.56 -18.85 5.23
C VAL A 79 -0.52 -18.98 6.74
N GLN A 80 0.27 -19.93 7.27
CA GLN A 80 0.46 -20.11 8.71
C GLN A 80 1.00 -18.85 9.41
N ARG A 81 1.87 -18.09 8.73
CA ARG A 81 2.41 -16.81 9.22
C ARG A 81 1.45 -15.62 9.05
N GLY A 82 0.27 -15.82 8.45
CA GLY A 82 -0.70 -14.76 8.19
C GLY A 82 -0.27 -13.77 7.10
N VAL A 83 0.76 -14.09 6.31
CA VAL A 83 1.24 -13.24 5.20
C VAL A 83 0.37 -13.42 3.97
N LEU A 84 0.01 -14.66 3.65
CA LEU A 84 -0.81 -15.01 2.49
C LEU A 84 -2.21 -15.50 2.92
N PRO A 85 -3.29 -15.04 2.28
CA PRO A 85 -4.61 -15.62 2.41
C PRO A 85 -4.65 -17.11 1.99
N PRO A 86 -5.28 -18.04 2.73
CA PRO A 86 -5.46 -19.43 2.30
C PRO A 86 -6.16 -19.55 0.94
N GLU A 87 -7.09 -18.64 0.64
CA GLU A 87 -7.87 -18.64 -0.60
C GLU A 87 -6.99 -18.51 -1.87
N VAL A 88 -5.80 -17.92 -1.74
CA VAL A 88 -4.83 -17.81 -2.83
C VAL A 88 -4.12 -19.13 -3.10
N VAL A 89 -3.84 -19.91 -2.05
CA VAL A 89 -3.15 -21.21 -2.18
C VAL A 89 -4.11 -22.27 -2.69
N GLU A 90 -5.36 -22.24 -2.23
CA GLU A 90 -6.44 -23.12 -2.67
C GLU A 90 -6.90 -22.85 -4.11
N GLY A 91 -6.58 -21.68 -4.67
CA GLY A 91 -7.04 -21.27 -6.00
C GLY A 91 -8.54 -21.00 -6.08
N SER A 92 -9.24 -20.89 -4.95
CA SER A 92 -10.69 -20.68 -4.89
C SER A 92 -11.10 -19.28 -5.34
N VAL A 93 -10.19 -18.30 -5.26
CA VAL A 93 -10.42 -16.90 -5.63
C VAL A 93 -9.24 -16.38 -6.43
N ALA A 94 -9.52 -15.72 -7.56
CA ALA A 94 -8.48 -15.07 -8.35
C ALA A 94 -7.71 -14.03 -7.50
N PRO A 95 -6.36 -13.98 -7.55
CA PRO A 95 -5.57 -13.11 -6.68
C PRO A 95 -5.98 -11.63 -6.70
N GLY A 96 -6.43 -11.11 -7.85
CA GLY A 96 -6.91 -9.73 -7.98
C GLY A 96 -8.23 -9.42 -7.25
N LEU A 97 -8.98 -10.44 -6.82
CA LEU A 97 -10.27 -10.29 -6.13
C LEU A 97 -10.22 -10.57 -4.63
N VAL A 98 -9.14 -11.19 -4.13
CA VAL A 98 -9.02 -11.61 -2.73
C VAL A 98 -9.19 -10.45 -1.75
N ALA A 99 -8.60 -9.29 -2.06
CA ALA A 99 -8.76 -8.10 -1.23
C ALA A 99 -10.22 -7.62 -1.15
N LYS A 100 -10.96 -7.64 -2.27
CA LYS A 100 -12.37 -7.25 -2.31
C LYS A 100 -13.24 -8.22 -1.53
N LYS A 101 -13.05 -9.54 -1.74
CA LYS A 101 -13.76 -10.59 -0.98
C LYS A 101 -13.59 -10.38 0.53
N ARG A 102 -12.34 -10.23 0.99
CA ARG A 102 -12.04 -10.05 2.41
C ARG A 102 -12.56 -8.75 2.99
N ALA A 103 -12.55 -7.66 2.20
CA ALA A 103 -13.16 -6.40 2.61
C ALA A 103 -14.67 -6.59 2.85
N VAL A 104 -15.36 -7.28 1.94
CA VAL A 104 -16.79 -7.60 2.08
C VAL A 104 -17.03 -8.51 3.29
N GLU A 105 -16.23 -9.55 3.49
CA GLU A 105 -16.35 -10.43 4.66
C GLU A 105 -16.12 -9.69 5.97
N LYS A 106 -15.15 -8.77 6.02
CA LYS A 106 -14.89 -7.92 7.18
C LYS A 106 -16.08 -7.00 7.48
N GLU A 107 -16.70 -6.39 6.46
CA GLU A 107 -17.90 -5.57 6.68
C GLU A 107 -19.08 -6.41 7.15
N LYS A 108 -19.30 -7.60 6.58
CA LYS A 108 -20.32 -8.54 7.07
C LYS A 108 -20.12 -8.91 8.55
N LEU A 109 -18.87 -9.17 8.95
CA LEU A 109 -18.53 -9.45 10.35
C LEU A 109 -18.80 -8.24 11.25
N LYS A 110 -18.41 -7.03 10.83
CA LYS A 110 -18.71 -5.80 11.56
C LYS A 110 -20.21 -5.59 11.74
N ASP A 111 -20.99 -5.78 10.69
CA ASP A 111 -22.44 -5.63 10.73
C ASP A 111 -23.09 -6.66 11.66
N GLY A 112 -22.62 -7.91 11.62
CA GLY A 112 -23.02 -8.97 12.54
C GLY A 112 -22.74 -8.60 14.00
N LEU A 113 -21.51 -8.15 14.29
CA LEU A 113 -21.10 -7.68 15.62
C LEU A 113 -21.94 -6.51 16.10
N ARG A 114 -22.21 -5.51 15.25
CA ARG A 114 -23.08 -4.36 15.61
C ARG A 114 -24.48 -4.81 16.00
N ARG A 115 -25.05 -5.77 15.27
CA ARG A 115 -26.38 -6.34 15.58
C ARG A 115 -26.36 -7.12 16.88
N TRP A 116 -25.38 -8.00 17.09
CA TRP A 116 -25.26 -8.80 18.31
C TRP A 116 -25.05 -7.94 19.56
N VAL A 117 -24.14 -6.97 19.51
CA VAL A 117 -23.94 -6.00 20.61
C VAL A 117 -25.24 -5.25 20.89
N GLY A 118 -26.01 -4.93 19.85
CA GLY A 118 -27.26 -4.20 20.01
C GLY A 118 -28.42 -4.97 20.59
N ALA A 119 -28.58 -6.22 20.19
CA ALA A 119 -29.70 -7.05 20.62
C ALA A 119 -29.40 -7.76 21.95
N VAL A 120 -28.24 -8.43 22.03
CA VAL A 120 -27.92 -9.33 23.14
C VAL A 120 -27.19 -8.57 24.23
N TRP A 121 -26.07 -7.93 23.90
CA TRP A 121 -25.23 -7.29 24.93
C TRP A 121 -25.91 -6.08 25.59
N ARG A 122 -26.51 -5.17 24.80
CA ARG A 122 -27.25 -4.03 25.38
C ARG A 122 -28.49 -4.46 26.15
N GLY A 123 -29.16 -5.52 25.73
CA GLY A 123 -30.29 -6.11 26.46
C GLY A 123 -29.85 -6.70 27.80
N GLU A 124 -28.83 -7.56 27.79
CA GLU A 124 -28.31 -8.21 28.99
C GLU A 124 -27.67 -7.21 29.98
N VAL A 125 -26.94 -6.20 29.48
CA VAL A 125 -26.42 -5.11 30.31
C VAL A 125 -27.55 -4.28 30.89
N ARG A 126 -28.61 -4.02 30.12
CA ARG A 126 -29.78 -3.29 30.61
C ARG A 126 -30.50 -4.10 31.69
N GLU A 127 -30.77 -5.38 31.47
CA GLU A 127 -31.40 -6.25 32.48
C GLU A 127 -30.55 -6.37 33.74
N ARG A 128 -29.22 -6.53 33.59
CA ARG A 128 -28.29 -6.56 34.73
C ARG A 128 -28.28 -5.22 35.48
N SER A 129 -28.32 -4.09 34.76
CA SER A 129 -28.41 -2.74 35.37
C SER A 129 -29.75 -2.51 36.06
N GLU A 130 -30.85 -3.00 35.50
CA GLU A 130 -32.18 -2.94 36.11
C GLU A 130 -32.27 -3.84 37.34
N GLY A 131 -31.63 -5.01 37.32
CA GLY A 131 -31.49 -5.90 38.48
C GLY A 131 -30.71 -5.26 39.61
N VAL A 132 -29.58 -4.62 39.30
CA VAL A 132 -28.81 -3.82 40.27
C VAL A 132 -29.65 -2.68 40.82
N ARG A 133 -30.37 -1.94 39.96
CA ARG A 133 -31.26 -0.84 40.39
C ARG A 133 -32.37 -1.33 41.31
N ARG A 134 -33.03 -2.44 40.98
CA ARG A 134 -34.08 -3.05 41.81
C ARG A 134 -33.52 -3.52 43.16
N TRP A 135 -32.32 -4.08 43.19
CA TRP A 135 -31.63 -4.46 44.42
C TRP A 135 -31.26 -3.24 45.27
N GLU A 136 -30.73 -2.17 44.67
CA GLU A 136 -30.43 -0.89 45.35
C GLU A 136 -31.70 -0.22 45.92
N GLU A 137 -32.82 -0.33 45.22
CA GLU A 137 -34.14 0.13 45.68
C GLU A 137 -34.64 -0.69 46.87
N HIS A 138 -34.54 -2.03 46.81
CA HIS A 138 -34.91 -2.94 47.91
C HIS A 138 -34.01 -2.81 49.14
N ALA A 139 -32.69 -2.71 48.93
CA ALA A 139 -31.70 -2.51 49.99
C ALA A 139 -31.72 -1.08 50.56
N GLY A 140 -32.51 -0.17 49.97
CA GLY A 140 -32.69 1.21 50.47
C GLY A 140 -31.52 2.15 50.19
N VAL A 141 -30.50 1.71 49.44
CA VAL A 141 -29.30 2.48 49.09
C VAL A 141 -29.66 3.76 48.33
N GLY A 142 -30.66 3.70 47.45
CA GLY A 142 -31.17 4.87 46.72
C GLY A 142 -31.87 5.92 47.60
N ARG A 143 -32.30 5.59 48.84
CA ARG A 143 -32.81 6.58 49.81
C ARG A 143 -31.67 7.30 50.53
N VAL A 144 -30.61 6.57 50.88
CA VAL A 144 -29.39 7.13 51.50
C VAL A 144 -28.66 8.04 50.51
N TRP A 145 -28.57 7.64 49.23
CA TRP A 145 -28.01 8.50 48.18
C TRP A 145 -28.85 9.76 47.92
N ARG A 146 -30.19 9.67 47.99
CA ARG A 146 -31.08 10.85 47.89
C ARG A 146 -30.96 11.77 49.11
N LEU A 147 -30.85 11.23 50.32
CA LEU A 147 -30.58 12.03 51.52
C LEU A 147 -29.20 12.70 51.43
N ARG A 148 -28.17 11.98 51.00
CA ARG A 148 -26.83 12.53 50.82
C ARG A 148 -26.83 13.66 49.79
N ARG A 149 -27.44 13.47 48.61
CA ARG A 149 -27.58 14.53 47.60
C ARG A 149 -28.44 15.71 48.07
N PHE A 150 -29.46 15.45 48.88
CA PHE A 150 -30.28 16.48 49.51
C PHE A 150 -29.44 17.33 50.46
N TRP A 151 -28.68 16.71 51.37
CA TRP A 151 -27.77 17.41 52.28
C TRP A 151 -26.60 18.11 51.56
N GLU A 152 -26.06 17.53 50.48
CA GLU A 152 -25.07 18.19 49.62
C GLU A 152 -25.63 19.42 48.89
N ARG A 153 -26.93 19.43 48.55
CA ARG A 153 -27.63 20.59 47.97
C ARG A 153 -27.93 21.65 49.03
N VAL A 154 -28.46 21.25 50.18
CA VAL A 154 -28.72 22.15 51.32
C VAL A 154 -27.41 22.79 51.81
N GLY A 155 -26.28 22.08 51.77
CA GLY A 155 -24.96 22.62 52.08
C GLY A 155 -24.40 23.58 51.01
N ARG A 156 -24.88 23.53 49.76
CA ARG A 156 -24.53 24.50 48.71
C ARG A 156 -25.38 25.77 48.76
N ASP A 157 -26.63 25.66 49.20
CA ASP A 157 -27.57 26.78 49.34
C ASP A 157 -27.57 27.36 50.77
N GLY A 158 -26.58 27.00 51.60
CA GLY A 158 -26.38 27.56 52.92
C GLY A 158 -25.97 29.05 52.88
N PRO A 159 -26.27 29.83 53.93
CA PRO A 159 -26.26 31.30 53.93
C PRO A 159 -24.88 31.99 53.83
N GLU A 160 -23.85 31.33 53.30
CA GLU A 160 -22.50 31.91 53.14
C GLU A 160 -22.17 32.38 51.71
N ALA A 161 -23.09 32.24 50.75
CA ALA A 161 -22.89 32.70 49.37
C ALA A 161 -23.40 34.14 49.08
N GLN A 162 -23.75 34.92 50.11
CA GLN A 162 -24.08 36.35 50.01
C GLN A 162 -23.20 37.17 50.95
N GLY A 163 -21.88 37.23 50.68
CA GLY A 163 -20.96 37.92 51.57
C GLY A 163 -19.52 37.99 51.10
N ALA A 164 -19.29 38.33 49.83
CA ALA A 164 -17.99 38.81 49.36
C ALA A 164 -18.20 39.69 48.11
N ARG A 165 -18.47 40.98 48.37
CA ARG A 165 -18.04 42.07 47.50
C ARG A 165 -16.76 42.64 48.09
#